data_AF-A0A091W8G7-F1
#
_entry.id   AF-A0A091W8G7-F1
#
_cell.length_a   1.000
_cell.length_b   1.000
_cell.length_c   1.000
_cell.angle_alpha   90.00
_cell.angle_beta   90.00
_cell.angle_gamma   90.00
#
_symmetry.space_group_name_H-M   'P 1'
#
loop_
_entity.id
_entity.type
_entity.pdbx_description
1 polymer ?
#
loop_
_entity_poly.entity_id
_entity_poly.type
_entity_poly.pdbx_seq_one_letter_code
_entity_poly.pdbx_strand_id
1 'polypeptide(L)'
;AREAAMEHVAGYLLCLDMTARDTQEECKKKGLPWTLAKGFGSSCPVSDFVPKEEIPDPHKLKIWLKVNGELRQEGETSSMIFSIPYLISYISEIFTLEEGDLILTGSPKGVGSVQPDDVIEAGITNVLSMRFKVTQQTR
;
A
#
# COMPACT_ATOMS: atom_id res chain seq x y z
N ALA A 1 -16.42 -14.02 10.96
CA ALA A 1 -15.85 -13.69 12.29
C ALA A 1 -14.35 -13.43 12.14
N ARG A 2 -13.74 -12.59 13.00
CA ARG A 2 -12.31 -12.22 12.92
C ARG A 2 -11.34 -13.42 12.82
N GLU A 3 -11.73 -14.56 13.40
CA GLU A 3 -10.96 -15.82 13.37
C GLU A 3 -10.87 -16.44 11.96
N ALA A 4 -11.90 -16.28 11.13
CA ALA A 4 -11.94 -16.80 9.76
C ALA A 4 -11.40 -15.81 8.71
N ALA A 5 -11.02 -14.58 9.12
CA ALA A 5 -10.65 -13.52 8.18
C ALA A 5 -9.48 -13.92 7.25
N MET A 6 -8.52 -14.70 7.76
CA MET A 6 -7.38 -15.16 6.98
C MET A 6 -7.75 -16.24 5.95
N GLU A 7 -8.89 -16.92 6.09
CA GLU A 7 -9.37 -17.91 5.12
C GLU A 7 -9.79 -17.25 3.80
N HIS A 8 -10.18 -15.97 3.85
CA HIS A 8 -10.57 -15.18 2.68
C HIS A 8 -9.38 -14.50 1.96
N VAL A 9 -8.15 -14.67 2.44
CA VAL A 9 -6.96 -14.07 1.83
C VAL A 9 -6.37 -15.05 0.81
N ALA A 10 -6.34 -14.66 -0.47
CA ALA A 10 -5.68 -15.42 -1.52
C ALA A 10 -4.15 -15.23 -1.51
N GLY A 11 -3.67 -14.03 -1.17
CA GLY A 11 -2.25 -13.70 -1.17
C GLY A 11 -2.01 -12.20 -0.95
N TYR A 12 -0.85 -11.73 -1.38
CA TYR A 12 -0.32 -10.41 -1.03
C TYR A 12 0.29 -9.71 -2.24
N LEU A 13 0.22 -8.37 -2.23
CA LEU A 13 0.85 -7.49 -3.19
C LEU A 13 1.58 -6.39 -2.40
N LEU A 14 2.79 -6.03 -2.82
CA LEU A 14 3.39 -4.78 -2.36
C LEU A 14 2.80 -3.64 -3.19
N CYS A 15 2.29 -2.61 -2.51
CA CYS A 15 1.59 -1.50 -3.15
C CYS A 15 2.21 -0.16 -2.75
N LEU A 16 2.14 0.82 -3.65
CA LEU A 16 2.41 2.22 -3.33
C LEU A 16 1.09 2.99 -3.28
N ASP A 17 0.78 3.57 -2.12
CA ASP A 17 -0.38 4.45 -1.95
C ASP A 17 -0.03 5.89 -2.37
N MET A 18 0.09 6.12 -3.68
CA MET A 18 0.53 7.41 -4.21
C MET A 18 -0.48 8.49 -3.86
N THR A 19 0.03 9.64 -3.40
CA THR A 19 -0.81 10.69 -2.82
C THR A 19 -0.43 12.07 -3.34
N ALA A 20 -1.40 12.81 -3.89
CA ALA A 20 -1.25 14.25 -4.11
C ALA A 20 -1.42 14.98 -2.76
N ARG A 21 -0.31 15.23 -2.07
CA ARG A 21 -0.32 15.65 -0.65
C ARG A 21 -0.98 17.02 -0.47
N ASP A 22 -0.68 17.96 -1.35
CA ASP A 22 -1.28 19.30 -1.40
C ASP A 22 -2.80 19.24 -1.50
N THR A 23 -3.31 18.43 -2.44
CA THR A 23 -4.74 18.20 -2.65
C THR A 23 -5.37 17.54 -1.42
N GLN A 24 -4.67 16.58 -0.78
CA GLN A 24 -5.17 15.95 0.44
C GLN A 24 -5.33 16.94 1.59
N GLU A 25 -4.36 17.84 1.77
CA GLU A 25 -4.38 18.87 2.80
C GLU A 25 -5.53 19.87 2.57
N GLU A 26 -5.74 20.27 1.33
CA GLU A 26 -6.88 21.12 0.95
C GLU A 26 -8.22 20.42 1.21
N CYS A 27 -8.36 19.16 0.80
CA CYS A 27 -9.56 18.36 1.06
C CYS A 27 -9.85 18.23 2.55
N LYS A 28 -8.82 17.97 3.38
CA LYS A 28 -8.95 17.94 4.84
C LYS A 28 -9.45 19.28 5.40
N LYS A 29 -8.85 20.39 4.99
CA LYS A 29 -9.20 21.73 5.46
C LYS A 29 -10.64 22.11 5.12
N LYS A 30 -11.13 21.68 3.96
CA LYS A 30 -12.47 22.00 3.44
C LYS A 30 -13.54 20.95 3.76
N GLY A 31 -13.17 19.82 4.40
CA GLY A 31 -14.09 18.71 4.64
C GLY A 31 -14.58 18.02 3.36
N LEU A 32 -13.75 17.99 2.32
CA LEU A 32 -14.08 17.40 1.02
C LEU A 32 -13.60 15.94 0.91
N PRO A 33 -14.21 15.12 0.02
CA PRO A 33 -13.72 13.79 -0.30
C PRO A 33 -12.26 13.78 -0.77
N TRP A 34 -11.54 12.72 -0.46
CA TRP A 34 -10.11 12.58 -0.83
C TRP A 34 -9.89 11.95 -2.21
N THR A 35 -10.94 11.76 -3.01
CA THR A 35 -10.89 11.07 -4.30
C THR A 35 -9.81 11.64 -5.22
N LEU A 36 -9.68 12.97 -5.32
CA LEU A 36 -8.63 13.59 -6.16
C LEU A 36 -7.22 13.38 -5.60
N ALA A 37 -7.08 13.23 -4.29
CA ALA A 37 -5.78 13.06 -3.64
C ALA A 37 -5.28 11.60 -3.63
N LYS A 38 -6.18 10.63 -3.80
CA LYS A 38 -5.92 9.19 -3.59
C LYS A 38 -6.39 8.27 -4.73
N GLY A 39 -7.36 8.69 -5.52
CA GLY A 39 -8.01 7.89 -6.56
C GLY A 39 -7.74 8.39 -7.98
N PHE A 40 -6.57 9.01 -8.22
CA PHE A 40 -6.16 9.44 -9.56
C PHE A 40 -5.61 8.27 -10.37
N GLY A 41 -5.53 8.41 -11.71
CA GLY A 41 -5.00 7.36 -12.56
C GLY A 41 -3.57 6.98 -12.17
N SER A 42 -3.28 5.67 -12.09
CA SER A 42 -2.00 5.10 -11.62
C SER A 42 -1.64 5.38 -10.15
N SER A 43 -2.62 5.76 -9.30
CA SER A 43 -2.35 6.04 -7.88
C SER A 43 -1.99 4.81 -7.03
N CYS A 44 -2.18 3.59 -7.55
CA CYS A 44 -1.84 2.35 -6.86
C CYS A 44 -0.91 1.46 -7.72
N PRO A 45 0.38 1.77 -7.85
CA PRO A 45 1.38 0.83 -8.36
C PRO A 45 1.43 -0.42 -7.47
N VAL A 46 1.41 -1.61 -8.08
CA VAL A 46 1.41 -2.91 -7.41
C VAL A 46 2.51 -3.82 -7.94
N SER A 47 3.03 -4.70 -7.09
CA SER A 47 3.98 -5.75 -7.47
C SER A 47 3.32 -6.93 -8.20
N ASP A 48 4.12 -7.93 -8.54
CA ASP A 48 3.60 -9.28 -8.81
C ASP A 48 2.90 -9.85 -7.56
N PHE A 49 1.94 -10.74 -7.80
CA PHE A 49 1.17 -11.41 -6.74
C PHE A 49 2.00 -12.46 -6.01
N VAL A 50 1.95 -12.44 -4.68
CA VAL A 50 2.57 -13.44 -3.80
C VAL A 50 1.47 -14.33 -3.23
N PRO A 51 1.44 -15.63 -3.57
CA PRO A 51 0.52 -16.59 -2.99
C PRO A 51 0.61 -16.60 -1.46
N LYS A 52 -0.52 -16.80 -0.78
CA LYS A 52 -0.58 -16.81 0.69
C LYS A 52 0.39 -17.82 1.29
N GLU A 53 0.64 -18.94 0.62
CA GLU A 53 1.50 -20.02 1.09
C GLU A 53 2.98 -19.59 1.21
N GLU A 54 3.40 -18.58 0.45
CA GLU A 54 4.77 -18.05 0.48
C GLU A 54 5.00 -17.08 1.64
N ILE A 55 3.94 -16.59 2.29
CA ILE A 55 4.00 -15.70 3.46
C ILE A 55 3.25 -16.37 4.62
N PRO A 56 3.95 -17.17 5.46
CA PRO A 56 3.33 -17.84 6.60
C PRO A 56 2.80 -16.89 7.67
N ASP A 57 3.47 -15.74 7.85
CA ASP A 57 3.12 -14.74 8.84
C ASP A 57 3.27 -13.32 8.25
N PRO A 58 2.17 -12.68 7.80
CA PRO A 58 2.21 -11.37 7.19
C PRO A 58 2.49 -10.24 8.19
N HIS A 59 2.60 -10.54 9.50
CA HIS A 59 3.02 -9.60 10.53
C HIS A 59 4.53 -9.66 10.81
N LYS A 60 5.30 -10.52 10.13
CA LYS A 60 6.77 -10.61 10.26
C LYS A 60 7.52 -10.25 8.98
N LEU A 61 6.99 -9.31 8.21
CA LEU A 61 7.60 -8.82 6.98
C LEU A 61 8.34 -7.51 7.22
N LYS A 62 9.48 -7.37 6.55
CA LYS A 62 10.24 -6.12 6.47
C LYS A 62 10.08 -5.50 5.08
N ILE A 63 9.47 -4.33 5.03
CA ILE A 63 9.22 -3.57 3.79
C ILE A 63 10.16 -2.38 3.68
N TRP A 64 10.54 -2.04 2.46
CA TRP A 64 11.45 -0.94 2.19
C TRP A 64 11.10 -0.22 0.88
N LEU A 65 11.49 1.04 0.79
CA LEU A 65 11.37 1.85 -0.42
C LEU A 65 12.58 2.77 -0.57
N LYS A 66 13.13 2.79 -1.78
CA LYS A 66 14.19 3.68 -2.23
C LYS A 66 13.70 4.61 -3.33
N VAL A 67 14.25 5.82 -3.35
CA VAL A 67 14.10 6.77 -4.45
C VAL A 67 15.48 7.08 -4.99
N ASN A 68 15.72 6.82 -6.27
CA ASN A 68 17.03 6.99 -6.92
C ASN A 68 18.17 6.29 -6.17
N GLY A 69 17.90 5.09 -5.64
CA GLY A 69 18.84 4.28 -4.87
C GLY A 69 18.97 4.67 -3.38
N GLU A 70 18.44 5.81 -2.95
CA GLU A 70 18.46 6.27 -1.56
C GLU A 70 17.28 5.68 -0.78
N LEU A 71 17.54 5.01 0.35
CA LEU A 71 16.50 4.48 1.23
C LEU A 71 15.69 5.61 1.86
N ARG A 72 14.37 5.62 1.66
CA ARG A 72 13.44 6.63 2.18
C ARG A 72 12.45 6.08 3.20
N GLN A 73 11.99 4.85 3.00
CA GLN A 73 11.11 4.16 3.94
C GLN A 73 11.63 2.78 4.26
N GLU A 74 11.48 2.41 5.52
CA GLU A 74 11.73 1.06 6.02
C GLU A 74 10.81 0.83 7.21
N GLY A 75 10.22 -0.37 7.31
CA GLY A 75 9.37 -0.72 8.42
C GLY A 75 9.10 -2.21 8.51
N GLU A 76 8.61 -2.62 9.68
CA GLU A 76 8.15 -3.98 9.92
C GLU A 76 6.64 -4.00 10.06
N THR A 77 5.98 -4.99 9.45
CA THR A 77 4.53 -5.17 9.54
C THR A 77 4.06 -5.54 10.96
N SER A 78 4.98 -5.94 11.83
CA SER A 78 4.75 -6.13 13.27
C SER A 78 4.33 -4.85 13.97
N SER A 79 4.64 -3.69 13.38
CA SER A 79 4.30 -2.36 13.91
C SER A 79 2.90 -1.87 13.52
N MET A 80 2.09 -2.68 12.82
CA MET A 80 0.71 -2.32 12.49
C MET A 80 -0.13 -2.17 13.76
N ILE A 81 -0.83 -1.04 13.90
CA ILE A 81 -1.77 -0.80 15.02
C ILE A 81 -2.96 -1.77 14.94
N PHE A 82 -3.47 -1.99 13.72
CA PHE A 82 -4.58 -2.90 13.46
C PHE A 82 -4.08 -4.10 12.66
N SER A 83 -4.36 -5.31 13.14
CA SER A 83 -3.94 -6.53 12.46
C SER A 83 -4.72 -6.75 11.14
N ILE A 84 -4.13 -7.47 10.19
CA ILE A 84 -4.78 -7.82 8.91
C ILE A 84 -6.15 -8.51 9.14
N PRO A 85 -6.29 -9.50 10.05
CA PRO A 85 -7.59 -10.07 10.37
C PRO A 85 -8.62 -9.04 10.88
N TYR A 86 -8.17 -8.03 11.64
CA TYR A 86 -9.05 -6.95 12.11
C TYR A 86 -9.51 -6.08 10.94
N LEU A 87 -8.58 -5.65 10.08
CA LEU A 87 -8.90 -4.81 8.93
C LEU A 87 -9.91 -5.48 8.00
N ILE A 88 -9.70 -6.76 7.66
CA ILE A 88 -10.62 -7.53 6.81
C ILE A 88 -12.01 -7.59 7.47
N SER A 89 -12.08 -7.99 8.75
CA SER A 89 -13.37 -8.07 9.47
C SER A 89 -14.09 -6.73 9.50
N TYR A 90 -13.39 -5.65 9.88
CA TYR A 90 -13.98 -4.33 10.01
C TYR A 90 -14.45 -3.76 8.67
N ILE A 91 -13.64 -3.90 7.62
CA ILE A 91 -14.01 -3.42 6.28
C ILE A 91 -15.21 -4.21 5.75
N SER A 92 -15.26 -5.54 5.98
CA SER A 92 -16.35 -6.40 5.53
C SER A 92 -17.72 -6.08 6.16
N GLU A 93 -17.75 -5.40 7.31
CA GLU A 93 -18.98 -4.92 7.94
C GLU A 93 -19.55 -3.67 7.27
N ILE A 94 -18.73 -2.94 6.52
CA ILE A 94 -19.09 -1.68 5.85
C ILE A 94 -19.26 -1.88 4.35
N PHE A 95 -18.39 -2.67 3.74
CA PHE A 95 -18.36 -3.00 2.32
C PHE A 95 -18.28 -4.51 2.14
N THR A 96 -19.15 -5.07 1.30
CA THR A 96 -18.92 -6.45 0.82
C THR A 96 -17.61 -6.49 0.05
N LEU A 97 -16.75 -7.46 0.38
CA LEU A 97 -15.49 -7.72 -0.31
C LEU A 97 -15.69 -8.85 -1.32
N GLU A 98 -15.32 -8.60 -2.56
CA GLU A 98 -15.40 -9.55 -3.67
C GLU A 98 -14.03 -10.23 -3.91
N GLU A 99 -14.04 -11.34 -4.66
CA GLU A 99 -12.78 -11.94 -5.12
C GLU A 99 -12.00 -10.95 -6.00
N GLY A 100 -10.73 -10.75 -5.66
CA GLY A 100 -9.85 -9.79 -6.36
C GLY A 100 -9.82 -8.39 -5.73
N ASP A 101 -10.67 -8.11 -4.74
CA ASP A 101 -10.56 -6.87 -3.97
C ASP A 101 -9.24 -6.81 -3.19
N LEU A 102 -8.69 -5.60 -3.09
CA LEU A 102 -7.38 -5.34 -2.48
C LEU A 102 -7.49 -4.33 -1.34
N ILE A 103 -6.90 -4.67 -0.19
CA ILE A 103 -6.84 -3.81 1.00
C ILE A 103 -5.40 -3.35 1.22
N LEU A 104 -5.15 -2.04 1.09
CA LEU A 104 -3.89 -1.44 1.52
C LEU A 104 -3.92 -1.19 3.03
N THR A 105 -2.88 -1.64 3.73
CA THR A 105 -2.84 -1.73 5.20
C THR A 105 -2.09 -0.57 5.88
N GLY A 106 -1.77 0.47 5.11
CA GLY A 106 -1.04 1.65 5.58
C GLY A 106 0.42 1.67 5.16
N SER A 107 1.13 2.72 5.58
CA SER A 107 2.53 2.96 5.24
C SER A 107 3.35 3.17 6.52
N PRO A 108 4.60 2.67 6.58
CA PRO A 108 5.52 3.02 7.65
C PRO A 108 5.96 4.49 7.53
N LYS A 109 6.69 4.97 8.53
CA LYS A 109 7.30 6.32 8.54
C LYS A 109 8.22 6.54 7.33
N GLY A 110 8.52 7.81 7.04
CA GLY A 110 9.45 8.21 5.97
C GLY A 110 8.79 8.56 4.64
N VAL A 111 7.47 8.77 4.62
CA VAL A 111 6.77 9.28 3.42
C VAL A 111 7.38 10.60 2.98
N GLY A 112 7.58 10.77 1.67
CA GLY A 112 8.20 11.96 1.09
C GLY A 112 7.72 12.21 -0.33
N SER A 113 8.05 13.36 -0.88
CA SER A 113 7.75 13.69 -2.28
C SER A 113 8.67 12.94 -3.24
N VAL A 114 8.14 12.69 -4.43
CA VAL A 114 8.89 12.22 -5.60
C VAL A 114 8.62 13.19 -6.75
N GLN A 115 9.58 13.31 -7.66
CA GLN A 115 9.53 14.20 -8.81
C GLN A 115 9.45 13.40 -10.11
N PRO A 116 9.03 14.02 -11.22
CA PRO A 116 9.19 13.42 -12.53
C PRO A 116 10.63 12.92 -12.74
N ASP A 117 10.74 11.78 -13.42
CA ASP A 117 11.97 11.02 -13.67
C ASP A 117 12.59 10.29 -12.48
N ASP A 118 12.08 10.47 -11.26
CA ASP A 118 12.51 9.66 -10.13
C ASP A 118 12.22 8.17 -10.38
N VAL A 119 13.16 7.33 -9.94
CA VAL A 119 13.02 5.88 -9.94
C VAL A 119 12.72 5.43 -8.52
N ILE A 120 11.57 4.79 -8.34
CA ILE A 120 11.15 4.17 -7.09
C ILE A 120 11.43 2.68 -7.17
N GLU A 121 12.20 2.17 -6.21
CA GLU A 121 12.39 0.74 -5.99
C GLU A 121 11.85 0.39 -4.62
N ALA A 122 10.98 -0.62 -4.53
CA ALA A 122 10.39 -1.03 -3.27
C ALA A 122 10.36 -2.55 -3.18
N GLY A 123 10.37 -3.09 -1.96
CA GLY A 123 10.36 -4.53 -1.79
C GLY A 123 9.91 -5.00 -0.42
N ILE A 124 9.64 -6.31 -0.38
CA ILE A 124 9.49 -7.09 0.84
C ILE A 124 10.75 -7.94 0.93
N THR A 125 11.52 -7.76 2.00
CA THR A 125 12.83 -8.40 2.17
C THR A 125 12.72 -9.92 2.00
N ASN A 126 13.56 -10.48 1.10
CA ASN A 126 13.60 -11.92 0.75
C ASN A 126 12.33 -12.49 0.11
N VAL A 127 11.37 -11.66 -0.30
CA VAL A 127 10.14 -12.12 -0.98
C VAL A 127 10.09 -11.56 -2.40
N LEU A 128 10.04 -10.24 -2.56
CA LEU A 128 9.98 -9.61 -3.87
C LEU A 128 10.51 -8.18 -3.88
N SER A 129 10.70 -7.64 -5.08
CA SER A 129 10.93 -6.22 -5.32
C SER A 129 10.24 -5.77 -6.60
N MET A 130 9.86 -4.50 -6.66
CA MET A 130 9.27 -3.85 -7.83
C MET A 130 9.96 -2.51 -8.10
N ARG A 131 9.91 -2.04 -9.35
CA ARG A 131 10.55 -0.81 -9.79
C ARG A 131 9.62 -0.02 -10.69
N PHE A 132 9.41 1.26 -10.35
CA PHE A 132 8.58 2.19 -11.11
C PHE A 132 9.36 3.47 -11.42
N LYS A 133 9.16 4.02 -12.61
CA LYS A 133 9.64 5.35 -12.96
C LYS A 133 8.48 6.34 -12.89
N VAL A 134 8.67 7.46 -12.21
CA VAL A 134 7.69 8.54 -12.18
C VAL A 134 7.73 9.27 -13.51
N THR A 135 6.60 9.31 -14.21
CA THR A 135 6.44 10.03 -15.48
C THR A 135 5.36 11.07 -15.36
N GLN A 136 5.54 12.24 -15.96
CA GLN A 136 4.42 13.15 -16.15
C GLN A 136 3.41 12.52 -17.10
N GLN A 137 2.15 12.55 -16.70
CA GLN A 137 1.07 12.16 -17.58
C GLN A 137 0.88 13.29 -18.60
N THR A 138 1.34 13.08 -19.83
CA THR A 138 1.00 13.95 -20.96
C THR A 138 -0.47 13.74 -21.30
N ARG A 139 -1.23 14.84 -21.33
CA ARG A 139 -2.59 14.87 -21.87
C ARG A 139 -2.58 14.91 -23.38
#